data_AF-A0A7Y1UWW2-F1
#
_entry.id   AF-A0A7Y1UWW2-F1
#
_cell.length_a   1.000
_cell.length_b   1.000
_cell.length_c   1.000
_cell.angle_alpha   90.00
_cell.angle_beta   90.00
_cell.angle_gamma   90.00
#
_symmetry.space_group_name_H-M   'P 1'
#
loop_
_entity.id
_entity.type
_entity.pdbx_description
1 polymer ?
#
loop_
_entity_poly.entity_id
_entity_poly.type
_entity_poly.pdbx_seq_one_letter_code
_entity_poly.pdbx_strand_id
1 'polypeptide(L)'
;TQDYARTEYQALANGTPVLVVARAQDAGRGRMGREWWSAPRAMLASVALEAPPSNVLTLIPLAAGVAAHDAIEHELGIETELKWPNDVLIGASKAGGVLSELKEGVLVVGAGINLWWPDAPVGASALVEDDPGEGVAAEIAAAWAERMLVAIADLPNSFDRMRYSELCSTIGMDISWRPDGLGRAIAVDQDGALVVATSDGSIVLRSDEVSHVRPATIPSD
;
A
#
# COMPACT_ATOMS: atom_id res chain seq x y z
N THR A 1 0.32 -14.63 -6.08
CA THR A 1 1.37 -13.85 -6.78
C THR A 1 2.67 -13.84 -6.00
N GLN A 2 2.72 -13.41 -4.74
CA GLN A 2 3.97 -13.31 -3.97
C GLN A 2 4.78 -14.61 -3.87
N ASP A 3 4.13 -15.74 -3.58
CA ASP A 3 4.83 -17.03 -3.49
C ASP A 3 5.43 -17.44 -4.83
N TYR A 4 4.67 -17.27 -5.91
CA TYR A 4 5.13 -17.55 -7.28
C TYR A 4 6.31 -16.64 -7.66
N ALA A 5 6.22 -15.33 -7.38
CA ALA A 5 7.29 -14.37 -7.66
C ALA A 5 8.60 -14.75 -6.95
N ARG A 6 8.52 -15.17 -5.68
CA ARG A 6 9.68 -15.64 -4.90
C ARG A 6 10.33 -16.86 -5.52
N THR A 7 9.53 -17.87 -5.87
CA THR A 7 10.00 -19.11 -6.49
C THR A 7 10.71 -18.83 -7.83
N GLU A 8 10.10 -18.01 -8.68
CA GLU A 8 10.68 -17.65 -9.98
C GLU A 8 11.97 -16.84 -9.83
N TYR A 9 12.01 -15.86 -8.91
CA TYR A 9 13.22 -15.09 -8.63
C TYR A 9 14.39 -15.98 -8.17
N GLN A 10 14.12 -16.91 -7.26
CA GLN A 10 15.11 -17.87 -6.79
C GLN A 10 15.57 -18.83 -7.90
N ALA A 11 14.66 -19.23 -8.80
CA ALA A 11 14.97 -20.12 -9.92
C ALA A 11 15.86 -19.45 -10.99
N LEU A 12 15.67 -18.15 -11.25
CA LEU A 12 16.52 -17.40 -12.18
C LEU A 12 17.97 -17.26 -11.71
N ALA A 13 18.18 -17.15 -10.39
CA ALA A 13 19.49 -17.12 -9.73
C ALA A 13 20.50 -16.09 -10.30
N ASN A 14 20.00 -15.00 -10.90
CA ASN A 14 20.83 -13.98 -11.57
C ASN A 14 20.60 -12.55 -11.03
N GLY A 15 19.78 -12.40 -9.98
CA GLY A 15 19.47 -11.11 -9.35
C GLY A 15 18.48 -10.23 -10.12
N THR A 16 17.92 -10.70 -11.25
CA THR A 16 16.95 -9.92 -12.03
C THR A 16 15.60 -9.89 -11.30
N PRO A 17 15.02 -8.71 -11.02
CA PRO A 17 13.69 -8.63 -10.41
C PRO A 17 12.62 -9.33 -11.25
N VAL A 18 11.67 -9.99 -10.60
CA VAL A 18 10.57 -10.71 -11.26
C VAL A 18 9.24 -10.07 -10.92
N LEU A 19 8.54 -9.55 -11.92
CA LEU A 19 7.14 -9.14 -11.82
C LEU A 19 6.22 -10.31 -12.17
N VAL A 20 5.27 -10.59 -11.29
CA VAL A 20 4.17 -11.53 -11.51
C VAL A 20 2.85 -10.77 -11.41
N VAL A 21 2.03 -10.88 -12.46
CA VAL A 21 0.67 -10.35 -12.49
C VAL A 21 -0.29 -11.53 -12.57
N ALA A 22 -1.37 -11.49 -11.79
CA ALA A 22 -2.41 -12.51 -11.81
C ALA A 22 -3.79 -11.91 -12.07
N ARG A 23 -4.67 -12.72 -12.67
CA ARG A 23 -6.08 -12.37 -12.86
C ARG A 23 -6.92 -12.61 -11.59
N ALA A 24 -6.49 -13.54 -10.75
CA ALA A 24 -7.16 -13.91 -9.51
C ALA A 24 -6.15 -14.48 -8.50
N GLN A 25 -6.52 -14.47 -7.23
CA GLN A 25 -5.78 -15.12 -6.14
C GLN A 25 -6.74 -15.95 -5.29
N ASP A 26 -6.46 -17.25 -5.15
CA ASP A 26 -7.29 -18.14 -4.32
C ASP A 26 -6.92 -18.08 -2.82
N ALA A 27 -5.72 -17.61 -2.51
CA ALA A 27 -5.18 -17.51 -1.15
C ALA A 27 -4.47 -16.16 -0.95
N GLY A 28 -5.19 -15.07 -1.24
CA GLY A 28 -4.71 -13.71 -1.03
C GLY A 28 -4.39 -13.43 0.44
N ARG A 29 -3.28 -12.73 0.71
CA ARG A 29 -2.86 -12.36 2.06
C ARG A 29 -2.76 -10.85 2.21
N GLY A 30 -3.22 -10.36 3.35
CA GLY A 30 -2.98 -9.02 3.87
C GLY A 30 -2.04 -9.03 5.08
N ARG A 31 -1.74 -7.83 5.60
CA ARG A 31 -0.93 -7.67 6.81
C ARG A 31 -1.56 -8.40 8.00
N MET A 32 -0.70 -8.83 8.93
CA MET A 32 -1.08 -9.48 10.19
C MET A 32 -1.93 -10.74 10.00
N GLY A 33 -1.70 -11.48 8.90
CA GLY A 33 -2.37 -12.74 8.61
C GLY A 33 -3.83 -12.62 8.18
N ARG A 34 -4.30 -11.40 7.85
CA ARG A 34 -5.65 -11.20 7.32
C ARG A 34 -5.78 -11.75 5.92
N GLU A 35 -6.97 -12.22 5.57
CA GLU A 35 -7.29 -12.60 4.20
C GLU A 35 -7.42 -11.37 3.31
N TRP A 36 -6.96 -11.49 2.06
CA TRP A 36 -7.16 -10.48 1.03
C TRP A 36 -8.17 -10.98 0.00
N TRP A 37 -9.23 -10.20 -0.19
CA TRP A 37 -10.29 -10.43 -1.16
C TRP A 37 -10.20 -9.37 -2.26
N SER A 38 -10.26 -9.78 -3.52
CA SER A 38 -10.08 -8.88 -4.66
C SER A 38 -11.34 -8.77 -5.51
N ALA A 39 -11.55 -7.58 -6.06
CA ALA A 39 -12.55 -7.32 -7.07
C ALA A 39 -12.29 -8.09 -8.38
N PRO A 40 -13.32 -8.24 -9.24
CA PRO A 40 -13.09 -8.44 -10.67
C PRO A 40 -12.12 -7.37 -11.20
N ARG A 41 -11.25 -7.72 -12.15
CA ARG A 41 -10.27 -6.79 -12.75
C ARG A 41 -9.30 -6.13 -11.76
N ALA A 42 -9.18 -6.62 -10.52
CA ALA A 42 -8.20 -6.08 -9.60
C ALA A 42 -6.78 -6.20 -10.18
N MET A 43 -5.97 -5.17 -9.97
CA MET A 43 -4.53 -5.28 -10.15
C MET A 43 -3.97 -6.15 -9.02
N LEU A 44 -3.51 -7.34 -9.37
CA LEU A 44 -2.89 -8.29 -8.45
C LEU A 44 -1.46 -8.54 -8.92
N ALA A 45 -0.52 -7.79 -8.38
CA ALA A 45 0.87 -7.79 -8.82
C ALA A 45 1.81 -8.09 -7.66
N SER A 46 2.96 -8.71 -7.96
CA SER A 46 4.05 -8.86 -7.01
C SER A 46 5.40 -8.80 -7.70
N VAL A 47 6.32 -8.04 -7.13
CA VAL A 47 7.72 -7.98 -7.56
C VAL A 47 8.59 -8.66 -6.52
N ALA A 48 9.38 -9.64 -6.94
CA ALA A 48 10.44 -10.23 -6.14
C ALA A 48 11.80 -9.67 -6.57
N LEU A 49 12.63 -9.31 -5.58
CA LEU A 49 13.93 -8.69 -5.78
C LEU A 49 14.88 -9.00 -4.62
N GLU A 50 16.16 -8.70 -4.80
CA GLU A 50 17.13 -8.73 -3.72
C GLU A 50 16.72 -7.78 -2.60
N ALA A 51 16.87 -8.22 -1.35
CA ALA A 51 16.50 -7.39 -0.22
C ALA A 51 17.42 -6.16 -0.11
N PRO A 52 16.85 -4.93 -0.02
CA PRO A 52 17.65 -3.75 0.28
C PRO A 52 18.16 -3.78 1.73
N PRO A 53 19.06 -2.87 2.11
CA PRO A 53 19.55 -2.75 3.48
C PRO A 53 18.43 -2.71 4.52
N SER A 54 18.64 -3.34 5.68
CA SER A 54 17.58 -3.53 6.69
C SER A 54 17.01 -2.21 7.25
N ASN A 55 17.81 -1.14 7.23
CA ASN A 55 17.42 0.17 7.74
C ASN A 55 16.39 0.90 6.87
N VAL A 56 16.09 0.42 5.65
CA VAL A 56 15.09 1.03 4.77
C VAL A 56 13.83 0.18 4.59
N LEU A 57 13.75 -0.99 5.25
CA LEU A 57 12.64 -1.92 5.05
C LEU A 57 11.28 -1.33 5.44
N THR A 58 11.25 -0.45 6.44
CA THR A 58 10.03 0.23 6.90
C THR A 58 9.49 1.25 5.90
N LEU A 59 10.33 1.73 4.98
CA LEU A 59 9.95 2.69 3.94
C LEU A 59 9.33 2.02 2.70
N ILE A 60 9.56 0.71 2.51
CA ILE A 60 9.11 -0.02 1.31
C ILE A 60 7.60 0.10 1.09
N PRO A 61 6.71 -0.13 2.08
CA PRO A 61 5.27 -0.02 1.86
C PRO A 61 4.84 1.40 1.47
N LEU A 62 5.53 2.41 2.01
CA LEU A 62 5.24 3.83 1.74
C LEU A 62 5.64 4.19 0.30
N ALA A 63 6.86 3.84 -0.09
CA ALA A 63 7.38 4.06 -1.45
C ALA A 63 6.55 3.31 -2.50
N ALA A 64 6.20 2.06 -2.23
CA ALA A 64 5.35 1.26 -3.11
C ALA A 64 3.91 1.79 -3.17
N GLY A 65 3.42 2.44 -2.12
CA GLY A 65 2.14 3.17 -2.12
C GLY A 65 2.18 4.41 -3.01
N VAL A 66 3.24 5.24 -2.92
CA VAL A 66 3.44 6.38 -3.83
C VAL A 66 3.51 5.91 -5.28
N ALA A 67 4.29 4.87 -5.55
CA ALA A 67 4.37 4.27 -6.88
C ALA A 67 3.02 3.76 -7.40
N ALA A 68 2.15 3.27 -6.51
CA ALA A 68 0.80 2.83 -6.88
C ALA A 68 -0.09 4.03 -7.22
N HIS A 69 -0.07 5.09 -6.42
CA HIS A 69 -0.77 6.34 -6.72
C HIS A 69 -0.34 6.89 -8.08
N ASP A 70 0.97 7.07 -8.31
CA ASP A 70 1.50 7.65 -9.55
C ASP A 70 1.19 6.77 -10.78
N ALA A 71 1.13 5.44 -10.62
CA ALA A 71 0.75 4.53 -11.71
C ALA A 71 -0.75 4.58 -12.02
N ILE A 72 -1.59 4.66 -10.99
CA ILE A 72 -3.05 4.79 -11.15
C ILE A 72 -3.39 6.13 -11.79
N GLU A 73 -2.78 7.22 -11.33
CA GLU A 73 -2.97 8.55 -11.91
C GLU A 73 -2.56 8.56 -13.38
N HIS A 74 -1.42 7.95 -13.71
CA HIS A 74 -0.94 7.89 -15.10
C HIS A 74 -1.86 7.11 -16.04
N GLU A 75 -2.31 5.92 -15.64
CA GLU A 75 -3.11 5.05 -16.52
C GLU A 75 -4.61 5.39 -16.54
N LEU A 76 -5.15 5.88 -15.42
CA LEU A 76 -6.60 6.11 -15.25
C LEU A 76 -6.97 7.58 -15.08
N GLY A 77 -6.02 8.48 -14.81
CA GLY A 77 -6.32 9.88 -14.46
C GLY A 77 -7.03 10.02 -13.12
N ILE A 78 -6.89 9.03 -12.22
CA ILE A 78 -7.56 9.00 -10.92
C ILE A 78 -6.56 9.34 -9.83
N GLU A 79 -6.87 10.37 -9.04
CA GLU A 79 -6.10 10.71 -7.85
C GLU A 79 -6.54 9.83 -6.66
N THR A 80 -5.66 8.95 -6.19
CA THR A 80 -5.88 8.16 -4.97
C THR A 80 -5.19 8.79 -3.77
N GLU A 81 -5.69 8.52 -2.56
CA GLU A 81 -4.99 8.89 -1.33
C GLU A 81 -4.27 7.68 -0.73
N LEU A 82 -3.27 7.93 0.12
CA LEU A 82 -2.60 6.89 0.89
C LEU A 82 -3.06 6.96 2.35
N LYS A 83 -3.26 5.80 2.96
CA LYS A 83 -3.45 5.67 4.40
C LYS A 83 -2.32 4.86 4.98
N TRP A 84 -1.60 5.47 5.91
CA TRP A 84 -0.48 4.82 6.59
C TRP A 84 -0.92 3.51 7.26
N PRO A 85 -0.14 2.42 7.16
CA PRO A 85 1.18 2.37 6.50
C PRO A 85 1.14 1.91 5.04
N ASN A 86 0.02 1.44 4.50
CA ASN A 86 0.05 0.63 3.28
C ASN A 86 -1.28 0.56 2.50
N ASP A 87 -2.25 1.38 2.83
CA ASP A 87 -3.57 1.34 2.21
C ASP A 87 -3.67 2.39 1.11
N VAL A 88 -4.29 2.02 -0.02
CA VAL A 88 -4.63 2.93 -1.12
C VAL A 88 -6.13 3.19 -1.06
N LEU A 89 -6.50 4.46 -1.03
CA LEU A 89 -7.87 4.91 -0.85
C LEU A 89 -8.40 5.63 -2.09
N ILE A 90 -9.71 5.53 -2.31
CA ILE A 90 -10.48 6.40 -3.18
C ILE A 90 -11.50 7.14 -2.30
N GLY A 91 -11.33 8.45 -2.17
CA GLY A 91 -11.94 9.22 -1.07
C GLY A 91 -11.58 8.58 0.28
N ALA A 92 -12.59 8.34 1.13
CA ALA A 92 -12.39 7.73 2.45
C ALA A 92 -12.40 6.19 2.47
N SER A 93 -12.52 5.54 1.31
CA SER A 93 -12.75 4.10 1.19
C SER A 93 -11.50 3.38 0.69
N LYS A 94 -11.22 2.19 1.25
CA LYS A 94 -10.07 1.39 0.86
C LYS A 94 -10.31 0.70 -0.48
N ALA A 95 -9.58 1.12 -1.51
CA ALA A 95 -9.56 0.48 -2.82
C ALA A 95 -8.50 -0.64 -2.90
N GLY A 96 -7.47 -0.59 -2.06
CA GLY A 96 -6.41 -1.59 -2.09
C GLY A 96 -5.34 -1.40 -1.05
N GLY A 97 -4.22 -2.08 -1.27
CA GLY A 97 -3.03 -1.88 -0.46
C GLY A 97 -1.82 -2.66 -0.92
N VAL A 98 -0.72 -2.36 -0.25
CA VAL A 98 0.59 -2.97 -0.48
C VAL A 98 0.96 -3.91 0.67
N LEU A 99 1.66 -5.00 0.36
CA LEU A 99 2.23 -5.92 1.34
C LEU A 99 3.66 -6.28 0.94
N SER A 100 4.62 -6.03 1.84
CA SER A 100 6.01 -6.43 1.68
C SER A 100 6.36 -7.59 2.61
N GLU A 101 6.93 -8.67 2.08
CA GLU A 101 7.42 -9.84 2.84
C GLU A 101 8.92 -10.04 2.55
N LEU A 102 9.74 -10.15 3.60
CA LEU A 102 11.16 -10.52 3.51
C LEU A 102 11.35 -11.95 4.00
N LYS A 103 11.87 -12.83 3.14
CA LYS A 103 12.18 -14.22 3.49
C LYS A 103 13.40 -14.71 2.73
N GLU A 104 14.34 -15.35 3.42
CA GLU A 104 15.53 -15.97 2.80
C GLU A 104 16.35 -15.00 1.93
N GLY A 105 16.46 -13.72 2.34
CA GLY A 105 17.18 -12.69 1.59
C GLY A 105 16.44 -12.14 0.36
N VAL A 106 15.22 -12.61 0.10
CA VAL A 106 14.36 -12.13 -1.00
C VAL A 106 13.26 -11.23 -0.43
N LEU A 107 13.20 -10.00 -0.91
CA LEU A 107 12.08 -9.11 -0.70
C LEU A 107 11.02 -9.38 -1.76
N VAL A 108 9.77 -9.53 -1.34
CA VAL A 108 8.62 -9.56 -2.24
C VAL A 108 7.67 -8.43 -1.86
N VAL A 109 7.37 -7.55 -2.81
CA VAL A 109 6.39 -6.48 -2.62
C VAL A 109 5.20 -6.78 -3.51
N GLY A 110 4.02 -6.93 -2.92
CA GLY A 110 2.76 -7.13 -3.63
C GLY A 110 1.85 -5.93 -3.52
N ALA A 111 1.11 -5.63 -4.59
CA ALA A 111 0.04 -4.64 -4.61
C ALA A 111 -1.25 -5.31 -5.09
N GLY A 112 -2.30 -5.12 -4.31
CA GLY A 112 -3.67 -5.54 -4.61
C GLY A 112 -4.56 -4.31 -4.66
N ILE A 113 -5.00 -3.89 -5.85
CA ILE A 113 -5.83 -2.70 -6.05
C ILE A 113 -7.11 -3.09 -6.79
N ASN A 114 -8.26 -2.83 -6.19
CA ASN A 114 -9.56 -3.09 -6.78
C ASN A 114 -9.87 -2.01 -7.81
N LEU A 115 -9.86 -2.37 -9.09
CA LEU A 115 -10.20 -1.42 -10.16
C LEU A 115 -11.71 -1.30 -10.30
N TRP A 116 -12.43 -2.41 -10.40
CA TRP A 116 -13.86 -2.40 -10.69
C TRP A 116 -14.61 -3.48 -9.90
N TRP A 117 -15.59 -3.08 -9.08
CA TRP A 117 -16.32 -4.03 -8.22
C TRP A 117 -17.82 -3.72 -8.19
N PRO A 118 -18.60 -4.15 -9.21
CA PRO A 118 -20.01 -3.80 -9.33
C PRO A 118 -20.86 -4.36 -8.16
N ASP A 119 -20.50 -5.54 -7.66
CA ASP A 119 -21.18 -6.21 -6.54
C ASP A 119 -20.30 -6.22 -5.27
N ALA A 120 -19.72 -5.06 -4.93
CA ALA A 120 -18.84 -4.92 -3.76
C ALA A 120 -19.58 -5.23 -2.45
N PRO A 121 -19.03 -6.10 -1.56
CA PRO A 121 -19.53 -6.24 -0.21
C PRO A 121 -19.51 -4.91 0.56
N VAL A 122 -20.35 -4.77 1.57
CA VAL A 122 -20.39 -3.58 2.43
C VAL A 122 -19.00 -3.31 3.01
N GLY A 123 -18.46 -2.12 2.75
CA GLY A 123 -17.13 -1.69 3.22
C GLY A 123 -15.98 -1.98 2.26
N ALA A 124 -16.23 -2.65 1.13
CA ALA A 124 -15.30 -2.74 0.02
C ALA A 124 -15.50 -1.57 -0.95
N SER A 125 -14.45 -1.22 -1.70
CA SER A 125 -14.52 -0.20 -2.75
C SER A 125 -13.55 -0.51 -3.88
N ALA A 126 -13.73 0.19 -5.01
CA ALA A 126 -12.94 0.08 -6.22
C ALA A 126 -12.78 1.46 -6.88
N LEU A 127 -11.82 1.59 -7.79
CA LEU A 127 -11.44 2.87 -8.39
C LEU A 127 -12.42 3.39 -9.44
N VAL A 128 -13.04 2.52 -10.22
CA VAL A 128 -13.93 2.87 -11.34
C VAL A 128 -15.28 2.19 -11.25
N GLU A 129 -16.31 2.85 -11.80
CA GLU A 129 -17.68 2.34 -11.85
C GLU A 129 -17.91 1.39 -13.05
N ASP A 130 -17.23 1.65 -14.17
CA ASP A 130 -17.32 0.86 -15.40
C ASP A 130 -16.16 -0.15 -15.52
N ASP A 131 -16.37 -1.28 -16.22
CA ASP A 131 -15.32 -2.28 -16.46
C ASP A 131 -14.17 -1.64 -17.28
N PRO A 132 -12.95 -1.51 -16.72
CA PRO A 132 -11.82 -0.91 -17.43
C PRO A 132 -11.26 -1.82 -18.54
N GLY A 133 -11.69 -3.08 -18.61
CA GLY A 133 -11.19 -4.07 -19.56
C GLY A 133 -10.02 -4.89 -19.02
N GLU A 134 -9.61 -5.91 -19.79
CA GLU A 134 -8.64 -6.92 -19.34
C GLU A 134 -7.18 -6.45 -19.29
N GLY A 135 -6.81 -5.44 -20.07
CA GLY A 135 -5.43 -4.97 -20.19
C GLY A 135 -5.00 -4.01 -19.09
N VAL A 136 -5.93 -3.19 -18.59
CA VAL A 136 -5.65 -2.06 -17.70
C VAL A 136 -4.93 -2.48 -16.42
N ALA A 137 -5.35 -3.60 -15.81
CA ALA A 137 -4.71 -4.10 -14.60
C ALA A 137 -3.23 -4.47 -14.82
N ALA A 138 -2.87 -4.97 -16.01
CA ALA A 138 -1.49 -5.30 -16.35
C ALA A 138 -0.66 -4.07 -16.70
N GLU A 139 -1.27 -3.07 -17.35
CA GLU A 139 -0.63 -1.77 -17.65
C GLU A 139 -0.28 -1.03 -16.35
N ILE A 140 -1.23 -0.90 -15.42
CA ILE A 140 -0.98 -0.31 -14.10
C ILE A 140 0.08 -1.12 -13.35
N ALA A 141 0.05 -2.46 -13.42
CA ALA A 141 1.06 -3.29 -12.74
C ALA A 141 2.48 -3.08 -13.28
N ALA A 142 2.65 -2.92 -14.59
CA ALA A 142 3.93 -2.62 -15.20
C ALA A 142 4.42 -1.22 -14.78
N ALA A 143 3.55 -0.22 -14.89
CA ALA A 143 3.84 1.17 -14.50
C ALA A 143 4.20 1.30 -13.01
N TRP A 144 3.50 0.56 -12.14
CA TRP A 144 3.78 0.46 -10.71
C TRP A 144 5.12 -0.20 -10.44
N ALA A 145 5.40 -1.35 -11.08
CA ALA A 145 6.64 -2.08 -10.87
C ALA A 145 7.88 -1.27 -11.25
N GLU A 146 7.84 -0.56 -12.38
CA GLU A 146 8.92 0.32 -12.82
C GLU A 146 9.20 1.43 -11.80
N ARG A 147 8.17 2.18 -11.40
CA ARG A 147 8.27 3.28 -10.42
C ARG A 147 8.75 2.78 -9.06
N MET A 148 8.21 1.65 -8.61
CA MET A 148 8.59 1.05 -7.33
C MET A 148 10.04 0.56 -7.32
N LEU A 149 10.52 -0.06 -8.40
CA LEU A 149 11.91 -0.52 -8.48
C LEU A 149 12.88 0.67 -8.42
N VAL A 150 12.58 1.75 -9.13
CA VAL A 150 13.36 3.00 -9.07
C VAL A 150 13.34 3.58 -7.65
N ALA A 151 12.16 3.67 -7.03
CA ALA A 151 12.01 4.20 -5.69
C ALA A 151 12.77 3.38 -4.63
N ILE A 152 12.65 2.04 -4.66
CA ILE A 152 13.33 1.15 -3.70
C ILE A 152 14.84 1.22 -3.87
N ALA A 153 15.35 1.31 -5.10
CA ALA A 153 16.78 1.42 -5.36
C ALA A 153 17.38 2.71 -4.76
N ASP A 154 16.59 3.80 -4.67
CA ASP A 154 17.06 5.07 -4.11
C ASP A 154 16.87 5.20 -2.59
N LEU A 155 16.05 4.35 -1.95
CA LEU A 155 15.76 4.42 -0.50
C LEU A 155 17.00 4.53 0.41
N PRO A 156 18.15 3.87 0.13
CA PRO A 156 19.35 4.05 0.95
C PRO A 156 19.90 5.48 0.94
N ASN A 157 19.61 6.26 -0.10
CA ASN A 157 20.05 7.64 -0.26
C ASN A 157 18.95 8.61 0.17
N SER A 158 17.72 8.39 -0.29
CA SER A 158 16.62 9.32 -0.10
C SER A 158 15.26 8.65 -0.14
N PHE A 159 14.32 9.22 0.61
CA PHE A 159 12.90 8.93 0.49
C PHE A 159 12.16 10.26 0.45
N ASP A 160 11.34 10.48 -0.57
CA ASP A 160 10.54 11.69 -0.71
C ASP A 160 9.37 11.68 0.28
N ARG A 161 9.71 12.02 1.52
CA ARG A 161 8.77 12.12 2.62
C ARG A 161 7.75 13.24 2.41
N MET A 162 8.11 14.28 1.67
CA MET A 162 7.18 15.39 1.38
C MET A 162 6.07 14.89 0.48
N ARG A 163 6.43 14.25 -0.65
CA ARG A 163 5.46 13.62 -1.56
C ARG A 163 4.59 12.59 -0.84
N TYR A 164 5.16 11.70 -0.04
CA TYR A 164 4.34 10.76 0.74
C TYR A 164 3.38 11.48 1.70
N SER A 165 3.84 12.53 2.38
CA SER A 165 3.02 13.26 3.35
C SER A 165 1.87 14.02 2.70
N GLU A 166 2.07 14.56 1.49
CA GLU A 166 1.02 15.20 0.68
C GLU A 166 -0.09 14.22 0.30
N LEU A 167 0.27 12.98 -0.01
CA LEU A 167 -0.69 11.92 -0.36
C LEU A 167 -1.31 11.23 0.85
N CYS A 168 -0.73 11.38 2.04
CA CYS A 168 -1.12 10.61 3.22
C CYS A 168 -2.31 11.24 3.96
N SER A 169 -3.51 10.74 3.67
CA SER A 169 -4.78 11.08 4.35
C SER A 169 -4.77 10.85 5.87
N THR A 170 -3.84 10.04 6.39
CA THR A 170 -3.70 9.85 7.84
C THR A 170 -3.18 11.10 8.53
N ILE A 171 -2.29 11.86 7.90
CA ILE A 171 -1.70 13.05 8.53
C ILE A 171 -2.77 14.12 8.73
N GLY A 172 -2.80 14.69 9.93
CA GLY A 172 -3.79 15.68 10.33
C GLY A 172 -5.07 15.08 10.90
N MET A 173 -5.29 13.77 10.83
CA MET A 173 -6.46 13.08 11.38
C MET A 173 -6.27 12.67 12.84
N ASP A 174 -7.38 12.66 13.59
CA ASP A 174 -7.45 11.93 14.84
C ASP A 174 -7.51 10.43 14.54
N ILE A 175 -6.71 9.64 15.25
CA ILE A 175 -6.56 8.22 15.02
C ILE A 175 -6.67 7.42 16.33
N SER A 176 -7.04 6.16 16.18
CA SER A 176 -6.93 5.15 17.21
C SER A 176 -6.01 4.02 16.77
N TRP A 177 -5.32 3.41 17.73
CA TRP A 177 -4.51 2.20 17.53
C TRP A 177 -4.64 1.29 18.75
N ARG A 178 -4.31 0.00 18.58
CA ARG A 178 -4.45 -0.99 19.65
C ARG A 178 -3.32 -0.89 20.68
N PRO A 179 -3.56 -1.27 21.95
CA PRO A 179 -4.85 -1.73 22.50
C PRO A 179 -5.87 -0.60 22.70
N ASP A 180 -5.47 0.54 23.25
CA ASP A 180 -6.39 1.64 23.65
C ASP A 180 -5.80 3.04 23.34
N GLY A 181 -5.02 3.15 22.27
CA GLY A 181 -4.34 4.38 21.90
C GLY A 181 -5.25 5.38 21.17
N LEU A 182 -5.14 6.67 21.52
CA LEU A 182 -5.80 7.79 20.86
C LEU A 182 -4.84 8.97 20.73
N GLY A 183 -4.91 9.67 19.61
CA GLY A 183 -4.08 10.85 19.34
C GLY A 183 -4.26 11.37 17.93
N ARG A 184 -3.56 12.45 17.61
CA ARG A 184 -3.59 13.06 16.27
C ARG A 184 -2.33 12.70 15.51
N ALA A 185 -2.46 12.15 14.31
CA ALA A 185 -1.29 11.92 13.47
C ALA A 185 -0.78 13.25 12.93
N ILE A 186 0.49 13.57 13.14
CA ILE A 186 1.04 14.90 12.83
C ILE A 186 2.12 14.87 11.76
N ALA A 187 2.80 13.75 11.59
CA ALA A 187 3.87 13.60 10.61
C ALA A 187 4.18 12.13 10.36
N VAL A 188 4.99 11.89 9.33
CA VAL A 188 5.76 10.66 9.15
C VAL A 188 7.22 11.00 9.44
N ASP A 189 7.96 10.14 10.12
CA ASP A 189 9.37 10.34 10.45
C ASP A 189 10.29 9.85 9.31
N GLN A 190 11.61 10.04 9.44
CA GLN A 190 12.62 9.66 8.45
C GLN A 190 12.64 8.16 8.15
N ASP A 191 12.31 7.32 9.14
CA ASP A 191 12.22 5.86 9.01
C ASP A 191 10.83 5.39 8.53
N GLY A 192 9.91 6.31 8.21
CA GLY A 192 8.55 6.00 7.79
C GLY A 192 7.56 5.77 8.92
N ALA A 193 7.99 5.92 10.17
CA ALA A 193 7.10 5.75 11.31
C ALA A 193 6.10 6.90 11.43
N LEU A 194 4.88 6.62 11.87
CA LEU A 194 3.85 7.64 12.10
C LEU A 194 4.10 8.34 13.44
N VAL A 195 4.26 9.66 13.40
CA VAL A 195 4.37 10.50 14.60
C VAL A 195 2.98 10.94 15.03
N VAL A 196 2.64 10.69 16.28
CA VAL A 196 1.31 10.93 16.84
C VAL A 196 1.41 11.83 18.06
N ALA A 197 0.69 12.95 18.05
CA ALA A 197 0.50 13.79 19.22
C ALA A 197 -0.56 13.18 20.14
N THR A 198 -0.22 13.03 21.41
CA THR A 198 -1.11 12.54 22.47
C THR A 198 -1.21 13.60 23.59
N SER A 199 -2.03 13.34 24.62
CA SER A 199 -2.09 14.20 25.81
C SER A 199 -0.75 14.30 26.56
N ASP A 200 0.10 13.28 26.43
CA ASP A 200 1.33 13.13 27.19
C ASP A 200 2.60 13.44 26.37
N GLY A 201 2.44 14.00 25.17
CA GLY A 201 3.53 14.38 24.27
C GLY A 201 3.38 13.78 22.88
N SER A 202 4.46 13.20 22.36
CA SER A 202 4.48 12.56 21.04
C SER A 202 4.97 11.12 21.14
N ILE A 203 4.32 10.22 20.41
CA ILE A 203 4.76 8.84 20.25
C ILE A 203 5.03 8.53 18.77
N VAL A 204 5.66 7.39 18.52
CA VAL A 204 6.00 6.92 17.17
C VAL A 204 5.48 5.49 16.96
N LEU A 205 4.67 5.30 15.92
CA LEU A 205 4.10 4.00 15.51
C LEU A 205 4.83 3.47 14.27
N ARG A 206 5.24 2.19 14.25
CA ARG A 206 6.09 1.62 13.18
C ARG A 206 5.44 0.53 12.36
N SER A 207 4.48 -0.18 12.92
CA SER A 207 3.81 -1.27 12.20
C SER A 207 2.37 -1.51 12.64
N ASP A 208 1.85 -0.59 13.46
CA ASP A 208 0.55 -0.69 14.10
C ASP A 208 -0.58 -0.51 13.08
N GLU A 209 -1.73 -1.09 13.40
CA GLU A 209 -2.96 -0.79 12.69
C GLU A 209 -3.54 0.50 13.25
N VAL A 210 -3.74 1.48 12.38
CA VAL A 210 -4.37 2.76 12.71
C VAL A 210 -5.73 2.88 12.03
N SER A 211 -6.70 3.39 12.77
CA SER A 211 -8.03 3.72 12.27
C SER A 211 -8.25 5.22 12.41
N HIS A 212 -8.79 5.85 11.36
CA HIS A 212 -9.22 7.25 11.44
C HIS A 212 -10.46 7.33 12.34
N VAL A 213 -10.41 8.19 13.35
CA VAL A 213 -11.56 8.46 14.22
C VAL A 213 -12.47 9.41 13.47
N ARG A 214 -13.70 8.96 13.18
CA ARG A 214 -14.71 9.85 12.60
C ARG A 214 -15.14 10.86 13.67
N PRO A 215 -15.32 12.14 13.34
CA PRO A 215 -15.97 13.08 14.25
C PRO A 215 -17.31 12.49 14.68
N ALA A 216 -17.63 12.56 15.97
CA ALA A 216 -18.97 12.22 16.42
C ALA A 216 -19.96 13.07 15.62
N THR A 217 -20.86 12.44 14.87
CA THR A 217 -22.00 13.14 14.28
C THR A 217 -22.79 13.72 15.45
N ILE A 218 -22.71 15.05 15.62
CA ILE A 218 -23.62 15.76 16.50
C ILE A 218 -25.02 15.47 15.93
N PRO A 219 -25.94 14.84 16.69
CA PRO A 219 -27.30 14.67 16.22
C PRO A 219 -27.84 16.06 15.87
N SER A 220 -28.31 16.23 14.64
CA SER A 220 -29.13 17.39 14.32
C SER A 220 -30.42 17.28 15.14
N ASP A 221 -30.58 18.18 16.11
CA ASP A 221 -31.82 18.38 16.86
C ASP A 221 -33.01 18.68 15.92
#